data_AF-A0A0B2JW48-F1
#
_entry.id   AF-A0A0B2JW48-F1
#
_cell.length_a   1.000
_cell.length_b   1.000
_cell.length_c   1.000
_cell.angle_alpha   90.00
_cell.angle_beta   90.00
_cell.angle_gamma   90.00
#
_symmetry.space_group_name_H-M   'P 1'
#
loop_
_entity.id
_entity.type
_entity.pdbx_description
1 polymer ?
#
loop_
_entity_poly.entity_id
_entity_poly.type
_entity_poly.pdbx_seq_one_letter_code
_entity_poly.pdbx_strand_id
1 'polypeptide(L)'
;MIYAVIDTNVFIAALLTKNTDSATVKVYDAIADGRVTILYHQKILEEYYDVLHRPKFKFSEDKIKNIIDMVIKYGIEVFPKSTGEILVDMDDLVFYEVVMEKRSDNSYLVTGNKKHYPIKSFIVTPAEMMEILKKE
;
A
#
# COMPACT_ATOMS: atom_id res chain seq x y z
N MET A 1 10.31 -0.57 13.62
CA MET A 1 9.95 0.38 12.54
C MET A 1 9.48 -0.45 11.37
N ILE A 2 8.23 -0.26 10.97
CA ILE A 2 7.58 -1.16 10.01
C ILE A 2 7.57 -0.53 8.63
N TYR A 3 8.06 -1.29 7.65
CA TYR A 3 7.98 -0.92 6.24
C TYR A 3 6.81 -1.63 5.59
N ALA A 4 6.04 -0.93 4.75
CA ALA A 4 4.94 -1.56 4.05
C ALA A 4 4.73 -1.00 2.64
N VAL A 5 4.51 -1.90 1.69
CA VAL A 5 3.85 -1.58 0.43
C VAL A 5 2.36 -1.65 0.66
N ILE A 6 1.63 -0.62 0.25
CA ILE A 6 0.18 -0.56 0.39
C ILE A 6 -0.44 -0.80 -0.99
N ASP A 7 -1.33 -1.77 -1.10
CA ASP A 7 -2.12 -1.97 -2.32
C ASP A 7 -3.10 -0.79 -2.50
N THR A 8 -3.32 -0.37 -3.74
CA THR A 8 -4.24 0.70 -4.12
C THR A 8 -5.63 0.51 -3.51
N ASN A 9 -6.13 -0.73 -3.40
CA ASN A 9 -7.45 -1.00 -2.82
C ASN A 9 -7.57 -0.57 -1.35
N VAL A 10 -6.48 -0.63 -0.59
CA VAL A 10 -6.43 -0.26 0.84
C VAL A 10 -6.54 1.25 0.97
N PHE A 11 -5.76 1.98 0.15
CA PHE A 11 -5.83 3.44 0.09
C PHE A 11 -7.22 3.93 -0.29
N ILE A 12 -7.78 3.39 -1.37
CA ILE A 12 -9.11 3.77 -1.86
C ILE A 12 -10.17 3.49 -0.79
N ALA A 13 -10.12 2.32 -0.15
CA ALA A 13 -11.06 1.98 0.92
C ALA A 13 -10.95 2.93 2.11
N ALA A 14 -9.73 3.27 2.55
CA ALA A 14 -9.49 4.23 3.62
C ALA A 14 -10.04 5.62 3.30
N LEU A 15 -9.91 6.08 2.05
CA LEU A 15 -10.30 7.42 1.62
C LEU A 15 -11.80 7.59 1.35
N LEU A 16 -12.52 6.50 1.07
CA LEU A 16 -13.96 6.50 0.76
C LEU A 16 -14.84 6.16 1.95
N THR A 17 -14.34 5.37 2.89
CA THR A 17 -15.15 4.92 4.02
C THR A 17 -15.48 6.06 4.96
N LYS A 18 -16.70 6.06 5.51
CA LYS A 18 -17.09 6.94 6.63
C LYS A 18 -16.77 6.31 7.99
N ASN A 19 -16.40 5.04 8.01
CA ASN A 19 -16.07 4.32 9.23
C ASN A 19 -14.59 4.57 9.59
N THR A 20 -14.37 5.52 10.49
CA THR A 20 -13.06 5.87 11.02
C THR A 20 -12.40 4.72 11.78
N ASP A 21 -13.18 3.76 12.26
CA ASP A 21 -12.66 2.58 12.97
C ASP A 21 -12.23 1.43 12.05
N SER A 22 -12.44 1.56 10.74
CA SER A 22 -12.06 0.53 9.78
C SER A 22 -10.54 0.31 9.75
N ALA A 23 -10.12 -0.93 9.53
CA ALA A 23 -8.70 -1.29 9.51
C ALA A 23 -7.92 -0.54 8.42
N THR A 24 -8.54 -0.24 7.28
CA THR A 24 -7.94 0.55 6.19
C THR A 24 -7.64 1.98 6.62
N VAL A 25 -8.56 2.63 7.36
CA VAL A 25 -8.31 3.97 7.94
C VAL A 25 -7.19 3.91 8.97
N LYS A 26 -7.20 2.91 9.85
CA LYS A 26 -6.14 2.76 10.86
C LYS A 26 -4.75 2.51 10.26
N VAL A 27 -4.66 1.83 9.10
CA VAL A 27 -3.41 1.72 8.33
C VAL A 27 -2.99 3.09 7.77
N TYR A 28 -3.92 3.85 7.19
CA TYR A 28 -3.65 5.20 6.69
C TYR A 28 -3.15 6.13 7.81
N ASP A 29 -3.81 6.11 8.98
CA ASP A 29 -3.39 6.88 10.15
C ASP A 29 -2.01 6.44 10.64
N ALA A 30 -1.70 5.14 10.64
CA ALA A 30 -0.38 4.65 11.03
C ALA A 30 0.74 5.13 10.10
N ILE A 31 0.45 5.38 8.81
CA ILE A 31 1.38 5.99 7.86
C ILE A 31 1.56 7.48 8.22
N ALA A 32 0.45 8.20 8.43
CA ALA A 32 0.48 9.62 8.78
C ALA A 32 1.21 9.88 10.13
N ASP A 33 1.08 8.98 11.08
CA ASP A 33 1.75 9.00 12.39
C ASP A 33 3.24 8.59 12.31
N GLY A 34 3.71 8.10 11.16
CA GLY A 34 5.08 7.58 10.99
C GLY A 34 5.34 6.22 11.63
N ARG A 35 4.31 5.51 12.08
CA ARG A 35 4.43 4.12 12.61
C ARG A 35 4.67 3.11 11.49
N VAL A 36 4.18 3.41 10.29
CA VAL A 36 4.42 2.66 9.06
C VAL A 36 5.11 3.57 8.05
N THR A 37 6.29 3.18 7.61
CA THR A 37 6.97 3.82 6.47
C THR A 37 6.50 3.16 5.18
N ILE A 38 5.85 3.94 4.31
CA ILE A 38 5.37 3.42 3.03
C ILE A 38 6.54 3.20 2.07
N LEU A 39 6.55 2.07 1.38
CA LEU A 39 7.48 1.75 0.31
C LEU A 39 6.75 1.91 -1.02
N TYR A 40 7.36 2.62 -1.97
CA TYR A 40 6.76 2.83 -3.29
C TYR A 40 7.80 2.73 -4.40
N HIS A 41 7.32 2.50 -5.61
CA HIS A 41 8.05 2.71 -6.86
C HIS A 41 7.20 3.63 -7.74
N GLN A 42 7.80 4.32 -8.71
CA GLN A 42 7.08 5.25 -9.60
C GLN A 42 5.82 4.63 -10.23
N LYS A 43 5.90 3.37 -10.70
CA LYS A 43 4.74 2.64 -11.25
C LYS A 43 3.57 2.48 -10.27
N ILE A 44 3.85 2.34 -8.97
CA ILE A 44 2.79 2.28 -7.93
C ILE A 44 2.12 3.66 -7.80
N LEU A 45 2.90 4.75 -7.85
CA LEU A 45 2.35 6.11 -7.84
C LEU A 45 1.49 6.39 -9.07
N GLU A 46 1.92 5.92 -10.25
CA GLU A 46 1.15 6.00 -11.50
C GLU A 46 -0.18 5.26 -11.36
N GLU A 47 -0.18 4.04 -10.80
CA GLU A 47 -1.42 3.31 -10.55
C GLU A 47 -2.33 4.04 -9.55
N TYR A 48 -1.78 4.55 -8.45
CA TYR A 48 -2.55 5.34 -7.50
C TYR A 48 -3.19 6.53 -8.18
N TYR A 49 -2.41 7.27 -8.98
CA TYR A 49 -2.90 8.42 -9.72
C TYR A 49 -4.06 8.02 -10.64
N ASP A 50 -3.88 7.00 -11.48
CA ASP A 50 -4.90 6.54 -12.43
C ASP A 50 -6.16 6.04 -11.73
N VAL A 51 -6.02 5.28 -10.64
CA VAL A 51 -7.15 4.76 -9.89
C VAL A 51 -7.90 5.89 -9.18
N LEU A 52 -7.21 6.81 -8.52
CA LEU A 52 -7.81 7.94 -7.82
C LEU A 52 -8.56 8.88 -8.77
N HIS A 53 -8.12 8.99 -10.03
CA HIS A 53 -8.78 9.79 -11.07
C HIS A 53 -10.05 9.16 -11.64
N ARG A 54 -10.37 7.89 -11.32
CA ARG A 54 -11.56 7.24 -11.87
C ARG A 54 -12.83 8.02 -11.47
N PRO A 55 -13.70 8.41 -12.43
CA PRO A 55 -14.86 9.27 -12.17
C PRO A 55 -15.81 8.80 -11.06
N LYS A 56 -15.87 7.47 -10.83
CA LYS A 56 -16.68 6.86 -9.78
C LYS A 56 -16.31 7.32 -8.36
N PHE A 57 -15.06 7.74 -8.13
CA PHE A 57 -14.58 8.15 -6.81
C PHE A 57 -14.78 9.65 -6.53
N LYS A 58 -14.93 10.47 -7.58
CA LYS A 58 -15.23 11.92 -7.46
C LYS A 58 -14.24 12.69 -6.57
N PHE A 59 -12.98 12.30 -6.56
CA PHE A 59 -11.93 13.08 -5.89
C PHE A 59 -11.55 14.29 -6.75
N SER A 60 -11.23 15.41 -6.10
CA SER A 60 -10.68 16.59 -6.79
C SER A 60 -9.20 16.39 -7.09
N GLU A 61 -8.71 17.04 -8.14
CA GLU A 61 -7.29 17.06 -8.52
C GLU A 61 -6.38 17.36 -7.32
N ASP A 62 -6.70 18.41 -6.56
CA ASP A 62 -5.92 18.81 -5.38
C ASP A 62 -5.87 17.71 -4.31
N LYS A 63 -6.98 16.99 -4.11
CA LYS A 63 -7.01 15.88 -3.15
C LYS A 63 -6.11 14.74 -3.61
N ILE A 64 -6.13 14.41 -4.90
CA ILE A 64 -5.30 13.35 -5.47
C ILE A 64 -3.82 13.71 -5.33
N LYS A 65 -3.43 14.93 -5.74
CA LYS A 65 -2.06 15.43 -5.58
C LYS A 65 -1.58 15.38 -4.14
N ASN A 66 -2.38 15.86 -3.20
CA ASN A 66 -2.02 15.83 -1.78
C ASN A 66 -1.78 14.39 -1.26
N ILE A 67 -2.52 13.39 -1.76
CA ILE A 67 -2.31 11.99 -1.39
C ILE A 67 -0.97 11.48 -1.96
N ILE A 68 -0.70 11.74 -3.25
CA ILE A 68 0.55 11.34 -3.89
C ILE A 68 1.75 12.01 -3.21
N ASP A 69 1.66 13.31 -2.94
CA ASP A 69 2.70 14.08 -2.24
C ASP A 69 2.93 13.57 -0.82
N MET A 70 1.88 13.13 -0.12
CA MET A 70 2.00 12.49 1.20
C MET A 70 2.79 11.18 1.10
N VAL A 71 2.50 10.33 0.11
CA VAL A 71 3.25 9.09 -0.12
C VAL A 71 4.71 9.37 -0.42
N ILE A 72 5.01 10.34 -1.29
CA ILE A 72 6.39 10.72 -1.63
C ILE A 72 7.11 11.30 -0.39
N LYS A 73 6.44 12.14 0.39
CA LYS A 73 7.03 12.84 1.53
C LYS A 73 7.37 11.90 2.70
N TYR A 74 6.50 10.95 3.01
CA TYR A 74 6.66 10.04 4.15
C TYR A 74 7.13 8.64 3.75
N GLY A 75 7.25 8.38 2.46
CA GLY A 75 7.66 7.10 1.92
C GLY A 75 9.13 7.01 1.55
N ILE A 76 9.52 5.79 1.19
CA ILE A 76 10.83 5.48 0.63
C ILE A 76 10.61 4.93 -0.77
N GLU A 77 11.24 5.57 -1.76
CA GLU A 77 11.31 5.03 -3.11
C GLU A 77 12.23 3.80 -3.15
N VAL A 78 11.75 2.74 -3.79
CA VAL A 78 12.41 1.44 -3.90
C VAL A 78 12.50 1.08 -5.38
N PHE A 79 13.69 0.66 -5.80
CA PHE A 79 13.97 0.18 -7.15
C PHE A 79 14.12 -1.34 -7.11
N PRO A 80 13.03 -2.10 -7.31
CA PRO A 80 13.07 -3.53 -7.11
C PRO A 80 13.77 -4.26 -8.26
N LYS A 81 14.43 -5.36 -7.93
CA LYS A 81 14.87 -6.35 -8.92
C LYS A 81 13.69 -7.23 -9.34
N SER A 82 13.75 -7.70 -10.58
CA SER A 82 12.73 -8.65 -11.04
C SER A 82 12.81 -9.94 -10.23
N THR A 83 11.65 -10.40 -9.77
CA THR A 83 11.53 -11.64 -8.98
C THR A 83 11.36 -12.87 -9.87
N GLY A 84 10.95 -12.69 -11.12
CA GLY A 84 10.58 -13.77 -12.03
C GLY A 84 9.26 -14.47 -11.67
N GLU A 85 8.51 -13.92 -10.71
CA GLU A 85 7.20 -14.44 -10.31
C GLU A 85 6.15 -14.18 -11.40
N ILE A 86 5.21 -15.11 -11.53
CA ILE A 86 4.05 -14.98 -12.41
C ILE A 86 2.82 -14.92 -11.51
N LEU A 87 2.23 -13.73 -11.42
CA LEU A 87 1.02 -13.50 -10.63
C LEU A 87 -0.23 -13.74 -11.48
N VAL A 88 -1.38 -13.87 -10.81
CA VAL A 88 -2.68 -13.94 -11.50
C VAL A 88 -2.97 -12.62 -12.22
N ASP A 89 -2.60 -11.51 -11.59
CA ASP A 89 -2.63 -10.18 -12.17
C ASP A 89 -1.19 -9.66 -12.25
N MET A 90 -0.71 -9.38 -13.45
CA MET A 90 0.67 -8.91 -13.64
C MET A 90 0.83 -7.43 -13.30
N ASP A 91 -0.27 -6.68 -13.18
CA ASP A 91 -0.23 -5.29 -12.71
C ASP A 91 0.15 -5.24 -11.21
N ASP A 92 -0.25 -6.26 -10.44
CA ASP A 92 0.12 -6.45 -9.04
C ASP A 92 1.61 -6.79 -8.84
N LEU A 93 2.34 -7.17 -9.90
CA LEU A 93 3.73 -7.64 -9.78
C LEU A 93 4.64 -6.57 -9.18
N VAL A 94 4.46 -5.29 -9.52
CA VAL A 94 5.32 -4.24 -8.99
C VAL A 94 5.19 -4.08 -7.47
N PHE A 95 3.99 -4.26 -6.89
CA PHE A 95 3.80 -4.23 -5.44
C PHE A 95 4.53 -5.38 -4.77
N TYR A 96 4.44 -6.56 -5.37
CA TYR A 96 5.16 -7.74 -4.91
C TYR A 96 6.68 -7.55 -4.98
N GLU A 97 7.19 -7.03 -6.10
CA GLU A 97 8.63 -6.81 -6.30
C GLU A 97 9.17 -5.75 -5.33
N VAL A 98 8.44 -4.67 -5.08
CA VAL A 98 8.83 -3.64 -4.10
C VAL A 98 8.89 -4.21 -2.67
N VAL A 99 7.90 -5.00 -2.25
CA VAL A 99 7.97 -5.63 -0.92
C VAL A 99 9.14 -6.62 -0.87
N MET A 100 9.41 -7.34 -1.97
CA MET A 100 10.48 -8.32 -2.09
C MET A 100 11.88 -7.71 -1.98
N GLU A 101 12.11 -6.54 -2.58
CA GLU A 101 13.39 -5.84 -2.49
C GLU A 101 13.73 -5.44 -1.04
N LYS A 102 12.70 -5.13 -0.23
CA LYS A 102 12.85 -4.73 1.17
C LYS A 102 12.63 -5.85 2.18
N ARG A 103 12.73 -7.12 1.76
CA ARG A 103 12.42 -8.26 2.65
C ARG A 103 13.34 -8.43 3.83
N SER A 104 14.62 -8.09 3.69
CA SER A 104 15.58 -8.11 4.79
C SER A 104 15.19 -7.17 5.93
N ASP A 105 14.43 -6.11 5.61
CA ASP A 105 13.97 -5.10 6.56
C ASP A 105 12.59 -5.45 7.15
N ASN A 106 12.13 -6.70 6.98
CA ASN A 106 10.82 -7.18 7.42
C ASN A 106 9.63 -6.36 6.90
N SER A 107 9.71 -5.86 5.66
CA SER A 107 8.60 -5.23 4.94
C SER A 107 7.31 -6.08 4.85
N TYR A 108 6.15 -5.42 4.71
CA TYR A 108 4.86 -6.08 4.49
C TYR A 108 4.22 -5.60 3.19
N LEU A 109 3.39 -6.43 2.58
CA LEU A 109 2.46 -6.03 1.53
C LEU A 109 1.04 -6.06 2.13
N VAL A 110 0.44 -4.90 2.24
CA VAL A 110 -0.91 -4.74 2.82
C VAL A 110 -1.92 -4.68 1.68
N THR A 111 -2.79 -5.69 1.59
CA THR A 111 -3.77 -5.82 0.50
C THR A 111 -5.13 -6.32 1.00
N GLY A 112 -6.21 -5.80 0.39
CA GLY A 112 -7.55 -6.37 0.53
C GLY A 112 -7.79 -7.64 -0.32
N ASN A 113 -6.89 -7.95 -1.26
CA ASN A 113 -7.06 -8.96 -2.31
C ASN A 113 -5.97 -10.05 -2.27
N LYS A 114 -5.76 -10.71 -1.13
CA LYS A 114 -4.71 -11.74 -0.96
C LYS A 114 -4.65 -12.81 -2.06
N LYS A 115 -5.79 -13.15 -2.67
CA LYS A 115 -5.89 -14.13 -3.75
C LYS A 115 -5.10 -13.78 -5.03
N HIS A 116 -4.70 -12.52 -5.22
CA HIS A 116 -3.87 -12.10 -6.36
C HIS A 116 -2.39 -12.44 -6.17
N TYR A 117 -1.99 -12.71 -4.93
CA TYR A 117 -0.61 -12.90 -4.52
C TYR A 117 -0.36 -14.33 -4.03
N PRO A 118 0.91 -14.81 -4.05
CA PRO A 118 1.25 -16.09 -3.43
C PRO A 118 1.00 -16.06 -1.92
N ILE A 119 0.71 -17.22 -1.34
CA ILE A 119 0.51 -17.33 0.11
C ILE A 119 1.86 -17.16 0.82
N LYS A 120 2.10 -15.97 1.39
CA LYS A 120 3.29 -15.63 2.17
C LYS A 120 2.89 -14.89 3.44
N SER A 121 3.66 -15.06 4.52
CA SER A 121 3.38 -14.46 5.83
C SER A 121 3.48 -12.93 5.85
N PHE A 122 4.23 -12.34 4.92
CA PHE A 122 4.38 -10.89 4.79
C PHE A 122 3.29 -10.24 3.92
N ILE A 123 2.37 -11.03 3.35
CA ILE A 123 1.21 -10.53 2.62
C ILE A 123 0.01 -10.56 3.58
N VAL A 124 -0.41 -9.37 3.99
CA VAL A 124 -1.34 -9.17 5.10
C VAL A 124 -2.52 -8.33 4.70
N THR A 125 -3.66 -8.56 5.33
CA THR A 125 -4.83 -7.68 5.28
C THR A 125 -4.58 -6.45 6.15
N PRO A 126 -5.36 -5.37 5.95
CA PRO A 126 -5.33 -4.22 6.86
C PRO A 126 -5.56 -4.61 8.33
N ALA A 127 -6.43 -5.59 8.60
CA ALA A 127 -6.69 -6.05 9.97
C ALA A 127 -5.48 -6.75 10.59
N GLU A 128 -4.83 -7.65 9.85
CA GLU A 128 -3.60 -8.32 10.31
C GLU A 128 -2.46 -7.32 10.50
N MET A 129 -2.36 -6.29 9.65
CA MET A 129 -1.40 -5.21 9.80
C MET A 129 -1.58 -4.47 11.13
N MET A 130 -2.82 -4.22 11.55
CA MET A 130 -3.11 -3.62 12.86
C MET A 130 -2.71 -4.53 14.03
N GLU A 131 -2.88 -5.84 13.90
CA GLU A 131 -2.43 -6.79 14.93
C GLU A 131 -0.89 -6.88 15.02
N ILE A 132 -0.18 -6.70 13.90
CA ILE A 132 1.28 -6.57 13.88
C ILE A 132 1.71 -5.29 14.60
N LEU A 133 1.08 -4.15 14.26
CA LEU A 133 1.37 -2.85 14.87
C LEU A 133 1.14 -2.78 16.38
N LYS A 134 0.25 -3.61 16.93
CA LYS A 134 0.00 -3.69 18.39
C LYS A 134 1.09 -4.45 19.16
N LYS A 135 1.89 -5.25 18.46
CA LYS A 135 2.91 -6.14 19.05
C LYS A 135 4.32 -5.56 19.01
N GLU A 136 4.54 -4.51 18.22
CA GLU A 136 5.75 -3.67 18.28
C GLU A 136 5.60 -2.62 19.39
#